data_AF-A0A9X5PG20-F1
#
_entry.id   AF-A0A9X5PG20-F1
#
_cell.length_a   1.000
_cell.length_b   1.000
_cell.length_c   1.000
_cell.angle_alpha   90.00
_cell.angle_beta   90.00
_cell.angle_gamma   90.00
#
_symmetry.space_group_name_H-M   'P 1'
#
loop_
_entity.id
_entity.type
_entity.pdbx_description
1 polymer ?
#
loop_
_entity_poly.entity_id
_entity_poly.type
_entity_poly.pdbx_seq_one_letter_code
_entity_poly.pdbx_strand_id
1 'polypeptide(L)'
;MKKSLILLIISAFSSVCYADAADWTPLLESMKKGCSVDSEALPYGKSDIGRLPAKYRASVARSHSRQTASDGEVLTIELKNSVAFGQPLSALVIESNEGYGHVKMKFARNADMSKLIPLFTTPTDKRRGMLAAGRAQNFCVKGANGTLKQYQSSRHHWRTVSSDGPWQEFRYHPKEHALSCLSSDYYGDEVECTR
;
A
#
# COMPACT_ATOMS: atom_id res chain seq x y z
N MET A 1 -50.89 -6.78 -36.97
CA MET A 1 -50.06 -6.89 -35.75
C MET A 1 -48.73 -7.56 -36.08
N LYS A 2 -47.76 -6.85 -36.70
CA LYS A 2 -46.43 -7.41 -37.07
C LYS A 2 -45.27 -6.41 -36.86
N LYS A 3 -45.53 -5.25 -36.26
CA LYS A 3 -44.49 -4.22 -35.98
C LYS A 3 -44.02 -4.20 -34.52
N SER A 4 -44.76 -4.82 -33.60
CA SER A 4 -44.40 -4.82 -32.17
C SER A 4 -43.46 -5.94 -31.75
N LEU A 5 -43.23 -6.96 -32.59
CA LEU A 5 -42.37 -8.10 -32.24
C LEU A 5 -40.87 -7.81 -32.46
N ILE A 6 -40.53 -6.81 -33.27
CA ILE A 6 -39.13 -6.48 -33.58
C ILE A 6 -38.47 -5.66 -32.46
N LEU A 7 -39.24 -4.91 -31.67
CA LEU A 7 -38.71 -4.13 -30.54
C LEU A 7 -38.35 -4.97 -29.30
N LEU A 8 -38.86 -6.20 -29.18
CA LEU A 8 -38.60 -7.07 -28.03
C LEU A 8 -37.29 -7.87 -28.13
N ILE A 9 -36.66 -7.90 -29.31
CA ILE A 9 -35.43 -8.69 -29.55
C ILE A 9 -34.17 -7.84 -29.29
N ILE A 10 -34.28 -6.51 -29.35
CA ILE A 10 -33.12 -5.60 -29.19
C ILE A 10 -32.81 -5.31 -27.70
N SER A 11 -33.75 -5.54 -26.78
CA SER A 11 -33.57 -5.32 -25.35
C SER A 11 -32.87 -6.46 -24.59
N ALA A 12 -32.53 -7.57 -25.25
CA ALA A 12 -31.94 -8.74 -24.60
C ALA A 12 -30.39 -8.80 -24.65
N PHE A 13 -29.72 -7.86 -25.32
CA PHE A 13 -28.27 -7.90 -25.56
C PHE A 13 -27.44 -6.83 -24.85
N SER A 14 -28.00 -6.14 -23.86
CA SER A 14 -27.28 -5.14 -23.05
C SER A 14 -27.05 -5.59 -21.61
N SER A 15 -26.79 -6.88 -21.39
CA SER A 15 -26.00 -7.29 -20.22
C SER A 15 -24.55 -6.84 -20.47
N VAL A 16 -24.27 -5.56 -20.19
CA VAL A 16 -22.90 -5.08 -20.04
C VAL A 16 -22.32 -5.89 -18.89
N CYS A 17 -21.58 -6.94 -19.22
CA CYS A 17 -20.88 -7.76 -18.26
C CYS A 17 -19.76 -6.86 -17.71
N TYR A 18 -20.07 -6.06 -16.69
CA TYR A 18 -19.07 -5.37 -15.92
C TYR A 18 -18.21 -6.46 -15.29
N ALA A 19 -17.00 -6.65 -15.86
CA ALA A 19 -16.03 -7.53 -15.26
C ALA A 19 -15.85 -7.09 -13.80
N ASP A 20 -15.93 -8.04 -12.89
CA ASP A 20 -15.79 -7.74 -11.47
C ASP A 20 -14.43 -7.08 -11.22
N ALA A 21 -14.40 -6.09 -10.33
CA ALA A 21 -13.16 -5.37 -10.07
C ALA A 21 -12.12 -6.31 -9.47
N ALA A 22 -10.88 -6.24 -9.93
CA ALA A 22 -9.81 -7.04 -9.35
C ALA A 22 -9.53 -6.56 -7.93
N ASP A 23 -9.84 -7.40 -6.93
CA ASP A 23 -9.58 -7.07 -5.53
C ASP A 23 -8.15 -7.46 -5.12
N TRP A 24 -7.31 -6.43 -4.99
CA TRP A 24 -5.91 -6.50 -4.58
C TRP A 24 -5.73 -6.64 -3.07
N THR A 25 -6.80 -6.51 -2.27
CA THR A 25 -6.74 -6.66 -0.79
C THR A 25 -5.94 -7.87 -0.32
N PRO A 26 -6.11 -9.08 -0.88
CA PRO A 26 -5.38 -10.26 -0.41
C PRO A 26 -3.85 -10.14 -0.53
N LEU A 27 -3.34 -9.41 -1.52
CA LEU A 27 -1.89 -9.19 -1.72
C LEU A 27 -1.35 -8.04 -0.85
N LEU A 28 -2.25 -7.26 -0.25
CA LEU A 28 -1.92 -6.04 0.50
C LEU A 28 -2.31 -6.18 1.99
N GLU A 29 -2.92 -7.29 2.40
CA GLU A 29 -3.54 -7.48 3.71
C GLU A 29 -2.52 -7.39 4.85
N SER A 30 -1.29 -7.88 4.65
CA SER A 30 -0.19 -7.81 5.62
C SER A 30 0.11 -6.37 6.05
N MET A 31 -0.12 -5.40 5.18
CA MET A 31 0.17 -3.99 5.45
C MET A 31 -0.80 -3.33 6.43
N LYS A 32 -2.01 -3.88 6.60
CA LYS A 32 -3.01 -3.31 7.54
C LYS A 32 -2.53 -3.33 8.99
N LYS A 33 -1.67 -4.27 9.36
CA LYS A 33 -1.15 -4.40 10.73
C LYS A 33 0.36 -4.22 10.69
N GLY A 34 0.83 -3.05 11.12
CA GLY A 34 2.24 -2.73 11.26
C GLY A 34 2.96 -2.45 9.95
N CYS A 35 2.26 -2.25 8.84
CA CYS A 35 2.93 -2.03 7.55
C CYS A 35 3.89 -3.15 7.14
N SER A 36 3.58 -4.40 7.49
CA SER A 36 4.39 -5.54 7.03
C SER A 36 4.26 -5.69 5.52
N VAL A 37 5.38 -5.52 4.81
CA VAL A 37 5.46 -5.75 3.36
C VAL A 37 5.74 -7.23 3.15
N ASP A 38 4.76 -7.94 2.57
CA ASP A 38 4.93 -9.34 2.16
C ASP A 38 5.60 -9.37 0.79
N SER A 39 6.84 -9.84 0.80
CA SER A 39 7.71 -9.93 -0.34
C SER A 39 7.30 -11.01 -1.34
N GLU A 40 6.64 -12.06 -0.88
CA GLU A 40 6.27 -13.18 -1.73
C GLU A 40 4.92 -12.92 -2.42
N ALA A 41 4.08 -12.06 -1.84
CA ALA A 41 2.75 -11.74 -2.35
C ALA A 41 2.75 -10.70 -3.49
N LEU A 42 3.78 -9.85 -3.59
CA LEU A 42 3.82 -8.73 -4.54
C LEU A 42 4.89 -8.90 -5.63
N PRO A 43 4.66 -8.35 -6.84
CA PRO A 43 5.67 -8.36 -7.88
C PRO A 43 6.76 -7.33 -7.55
N TYR A 44 8.01 -7.76 -7.49
CA TYR A 44 9.13 -6.85 -7.22
C TYR A 44 9.76 -6.31 -8.49
N GLY A 45 9.92 -7.17 -9.48
CA GLY A 45 10.36 -6.76 -10.80
C GLY A 45 9.21 -6.70 -11.79
N LYS A 46 9.39 -5.92 -12.86
CA LYS A 46 8.43 -5.92 -13.98
C LYS A 46 8.18 -7.33 -14.54
N SER A 47 9.19 -8.20 -14.51
CA SER A 47 9.11 -9.62 -14.91
C SER A 47 8.16 -10.45 -14.03
N ASP A 48 8.00 -10.10 -12.75
CA ASP A 48 7.17 -10.86 -11.80
C ASP A 48 5.67 -10.65 -12.03
N ILE A 49 5.29 -9.59 -12.75
CA ILE A 49 3.88 -9.36 -13.14
C ILE A 49 3.33 -10.58 -13.90
N GLY A 50 4.15 -11.25 -14.72
CA GLY A 50 3.74 -12.45 -15.46
C GLY A 50 3.35 -13.63 -14.58
N ARG A 51 3.84 -13.67 -13.33
CA ARG A 51 3.58 -14.73 -12.34
C ARG A 51 2.31 -14.50 -11.53
N LEU A 52 1.74 -13.30 -11.58
CA LEU A 52 0.50 -12.99 -10.87
C LEU A 52 -0.68 -13.84 -11.40
N PRO A 53 -1.65 -14.20 -10.55
CA PRO A 53 -2.91 -14.76 -10.98
C PRO A 53 -3.58 -13.93 -12.08
N ALA A 54 -4.30 -14.60 -13.00
CA ALA A 54 -4.85 -14.00 -14.20
C ALA A 54 -5.72 -12.76 -13.93
N LYS A 55 -6.49 -12.75 -12.83
CA LYS A 55 -7.33 -11.62 -12.42
C LYS A 55 -6.53 -10.33 -12.18
N TYR A 56 -5.35 -10.43 -11.56
CA TYR A 56 -4.48 -9.29 -11.29
C TYR A 56 -3.77 -8.84 -12.56
N ARG A 57 -3.29 -9.78 -13.37
CA ARG A 57 -2.67 -9.46 -14.66
C ARG A 57 -3.62 -8.72 -15.59
N ALA A 58 -4.88 -9.16 -15.67
CA ALA A 58 -5.91 -8.53 -16.49
C ALA A 58 -6.24 -7.09 -16.04
N SER A 59 -6.01 -6.78 -14.77
CA SER A 59 -6.25 -5.46 -14.20
C SER A 59 -5.07 -4.50 -14.34
N VAL A 60 -3.91 -4.96 -14.84
CA VAL A 60 -2.77 -4.09 -15.17
C VAL A 60 -3.08 -3.34 -16.46
N ALA A 61 -3.10 -2.01 -16.38
CA ALA A 61 -3.23 -1.14 -17.55
C ALA A 61 -1.86 -0.83 -18.18
N ARG A 62 -0.85 -0.60 -17.34
CA ARG A 62 0.53 -0.29 -17.75
C ARG A 62 1.48 -0.63 -16.60
N SER A 63 2.71 -0.99 -16.92
CA SER A 63 3.79 -1.09 -15.95
C SER A 63 5.10 -0.49 -16.47
N HIS A 64 5.82 0.17 -15.59
CA HIS A 64 7.15 0.71 -15.85
C HIS A 64 8.03 0.50 -14.62
N SER A 65 9.32 0.30 -14.85
CA SER A 65 10.29 0.19 -13.77
C SER A 65 11.48 1.10 -14.01
N ARG A 66 12.11 1.48 -12.90
CA ARG A 66 13.31 2.30 -12.87
C ARG A 66 14.27 1.71 -11.86
N GLN A 67 15.54 1.62 -12.23
CA GLN A 67 16.64 1.26 -11.33
C GLN A 67 16.90 2.39 -10.33
N THR A 68 17.10 2.04 -9.06
CA THR A 68 17.54 2.97 -8.02
C THR A 68 19.06 3.11 -8.03
N ALA A 69 19.59 4.05 -7.24
CA ALA A 69 21.04 4.23 -7.10
C ALA A 69 21.72 3.11 -6.29
N SER A 70 20.94 2.21 -5.67
CA SER A 70 21.40 1.11 -4.82
C SER A 70 21.08 -0.25 -5.45
N ASP A 71 21.09 -0.33 -6.79
CA ASP A 71 20.77 -1.52 -7.58
C ASP A 71 19.40 -2.17 -7.27
N GLY A 72 18.48 -1.40 -6.67
CA GLY A 72 17.10 -1.79 -6.44
C GLY A 72 16.20 -1.44 -7.64
N GLU A 73 14.99 -1.98 -7.66
CA GLU A 73 13.98 -1.66 -8.68
C GLU A 73 12.79 -0.95 -8.03
N VAL A 74 12.37 0.18 -8.61
CA VAL A 74 11.06 0.78 -8.36
C VAL A 74 10.15 0.39 -9.50
N LEU A 75 9.19 -0.48 -9.22
CA LEU A 75 8.13 -0.92 -10.12
C LEU A 75 6.85 -0.12 -9.87
N THR A 76 6.35 0.55 -10.91
CA THR A 76 5.01 1.14 -10.90
C THR A 76 4.07 0.30 -11.75
N ILE A 77 2.92 -0.04 -11.19
CA ILE A 77 1.82 -0.76 -11.85
C ILE A 77 0.60 0.14 -11.85
N GLU A 78 0.22 0.65 -13.01
CA GLU A 78 -1.04 1.37 -13.22
C GLU A 78 -2.17 0.35 -13.43
N LEU A 79 -3.27 0.54 -12.71
CA LEU A 79 -4.36 -0.42 -12.62
C LEU A 79 -5.65 0.12 -13.24
N LYS A 80 -6.44 -0.76 -13.82
CA LYS A 80 -7.81 -0.52 -14.30
C LYS A 80 -8.77 -1.46 -13.60
N ASN A 81 -9.99 -0.99 -13.35
CA ASN A 81 -11.06 -1.77 -12.72
C ASN A 81 -10.56 -2.58 -11.51
N SER A 82 -9.85 -1.91 -10.60
CA SER A 82 -9.19 -2.54 -9.45
C SER A 82 -9.63 -1.88 -8.16
N VAL A 83 -9.69 -2.66 -7.10
CA VAL A 83 -10.01 -2.19 -5.75
C VAL A 83 -9.01 -2.76 -4.76
N ALA A 84 -8.84 -2.07 -3.64
CA ALA A 84 -8.21 -2.58 -2.44
C ALA A 84 -8.93 -2.01 -1.23
N PHE A 85 -9.18 -2.85 -0.23
CA PHE A 85 -9.90 -2.51 0.99
C PHE A 85 -11.27 -1.86 0.72
N GLY A 86 -11.96 -2.34 -0.33
CA GLY A 86 -13.25 -1.81 -0.76
C GLY A 86 -13.20 -0.41 -1.38
N GLN A 87 -12.01 0.16 -1.65
CA GLN A 87 -11.86 1.44 -2.34
C GLN A 87 -11.21 1.28 -3.71
N PRO A 88 -11.55 2.13 -4.71
CA PRO A 88 -10.94 2.09 -6.03
C PRO A 88 -9.44 2.34 -5.99
N LEU A 89 -8.66 1.38 -6.48
CA LEU A 89 -7.21 1.41 -6.54
C LEU A 89 -6.75 1.77 -7.97
N SER A 90 -5.87 2.76 -8.09
CA SER A 90 -5.41 3.29 -9.38
C SER A 90 -3.98 2.90 -9.72
N ALA A 91 -3.11 2.72 -8.73
CA ALA A 91 -1.75 2.23 -8.95
C ALA A 91 -1.11 1.63 -7.69
N LEU A 92 -0.11 0.78 -7.92
CA LEU A 92 0.87 0.37 -6.92
C LEU A 92 2.25 0.86 -7.34
N VAL A 93 3.03 1.36 -6.38
CA VAL A 93 4.46 1.60 -6.54
C VAL A 93 5.17 0.73 -5.53
N ILE A 94 6.04 -0.16 -5.99
CA ILE A 94 6.73 -1.15 -5.19
C ILE A 94 8.22 -0.90 -5.39
N GLU A 95 8.94 -0.72 -4.30
CA GLU A 95 10.38 -0.59 -4.27
C GLU A 95 10.92 -1.65 -3.33
N SER A 96 11.94 -2.38 -3.78
CA SER A 96 12.60 -3.36 -2.94
C SER A 96 14.07 -3.45 -3.25
N ASN A 97 14.83 -3.63 -2.18
CA ASN A 97 16.22 -4.01 -2.17
C ASN A 97 16.47 -4.86 -0.91
N GLU A 98 17.67 -5.41 -0.76
CA GLU A 98 18.03 -6.18 0.43
C GLU A 98 17.69 -5.38 1.70
N GLY A 99 16.96 -5.98 2.65
CA GLY A 99 16.59 -5.35 3.91
C GLY A 99 15.70 -4.10 3.81
N TYR A 100 15.08 -3.82 2.66
CA TYR A 100 14.13 -2.71 2.50
C TYR A 100 13.00 -3.05 1.54
N GLY A 101 11.77 -2.73 1.95
CA GLY A 101 10.58 -2.85 1.14
C GLY A 101 9.68 -1.64 1.31
N HIS A 102 9.22 -1.05 0.22
CA HIS A 102 8.30 0.06 0.23
C HIS A 102 7.18 -0.15 -0.78
N VAL A 103 5.94 -0.04 -0.32
CA VAL A 103 4.73 -0.19 -1.14
C VAL A 103 3.86 1.04 -0.96
N LYS A 104 3.59 1.75 -2.05
CA LYS A 104 2.66 2.89 -2.09
C LYS A 104 1.44 2.54 -2.92
N MET A 105 0.30 2.46 -2.24
CA MET A 105 -1.03 2.25 -2.79
C MET A 105 -1.64 3.60 -3.16
N LYS A 106 -1.83 3.86 -4.46
CA LYS A 106 -2.54 5.05 -4.95
C LYS A 106 -3.99 4.69 -5.23
N PHE A 107 -4.91 5.41 -4.61
CA PHE A 107 -6.34 5.24 -4.81
C PHE A 107 -6.86 6.25 -5.83
N ALA A 108 -8.01 5.98 -6.42
CA ALA A 108 -8.65 6.95 -7.31
C ALA A 108 -9.15 8.16 -6.51
N ARG A 109 -9.35 9.30 -7.19
CA ARG A 109 -9.78 10.55 -6.53
C ARG A 109 -11.12 10.44 -5.79
N ASN A 110 -11.98 9.53 -6.20
CA ASN A 110 -13.29 9.27 -5.58
C ASN A 110 -13.23 8.23 -4.45
N ALA A 111 -12.05 7.71 -4.10
CA ALA A 111 -11.90 6.81 -2.96
C ALA A 111 -12.14 7.54 -1.63
N ASP A 112 -12.83 6.87 -0.72
CA ASP A 112 -13.09 7.35 0.63
C ASP A 112 -11.88 7.05 1.53
N MET A 113 -10.89 7.95 1.51
CA MET A 113 -9.67 7.82 2.32
C MET A 113 -9.96 7.79 3.82
N SER A 114 -11.09 8.36 4.27
CA SER A 114 -11.47 8.37 5.68
C SER A 114 -11.83 6.99 6.21
N LYS A 115 -12.30 6.09 5.33
CA LYS A 115 -12.54 4.67 5.64
C LYS A 115 -11.29 3.81 5.53
N LEU A 116 -10.32 4.21 4.71
CA LEU A 116 -9.07 3.47 4.53
C LEU A 116 -8.13 3.64 5.71
N ILE A 117 -7.84 4.88 6.12
CA ILE A 117 -6.83 5.18 7.14
C ILE A 117 -7.03 4.35 8.43
N PRO A 118 -8.25 4.21 8.99
CA PRO A 118 -8.47 3.44 10.21
C PRO A 118 -8.21 1.93 10.09
N LEU A 119 -8.17 1.39 8.87
CA LEU A 119 -7.85 -0.03 8.66
C LEU A 119 -6.36 -0.33 8.88
N PHE A 120 -5.51 0.70 8.82
CA PHE A 120 -4.09 0.60 9.03
C PHE A 120 -3.75 0.94 10.47
N THR A 121 -3.32 -0.07 11.20
CA THR A 121 -3.02 0.01 12.62
C THR A 121 -1.61 -0.46 12.90
N THR A 122 -1.01 0.07 13.95
CA THR A 122 0.21 -0.49 14.52
C THR A 122 -0.14 -1.63 15.47
N PRO A 123 0.67 -2.70 15.51
CA PRO A 123 0.56 -3.68 16.58
C PRO A 123 0.74 -2.93 17.91
N THR A 124 -0.11 -3.22 18.88
CA THR A 124 -0.05 -2.61 20.21
C THR A 124 0.74 -3.54 21.12
N ASP A 125 2.03 -3.71 20.87
CA ASP A 125 2.89 -4.34 21.88
C ASP A 125 3.35 -3.29 22.90
N LYS A 126 2.72 -3.32 24.07
CA LYS A 126 3.04 -2.44 25.22
C LYS A 126 4.46 -2.65 25.75
N ARG A 127 5.14 -3.75 25.39
CA ARG A 127 6.53 -4.04 25.82
C ARG A 127 7.58 -3.44 24.88
N ARG A 128 7.19 -2.97 23.70
CA ARG A 128 8.11 -2.62 22.59
C ARG A 128 8.07 -1.15 22.17
N GLY A 129 7.52 -0.26 23.01
CA GLY A 129 7.48 1.18 22.69
C GLY A 129 6.62 1.53 21.47
N MET A 130 5.58 0.75 21.16
CA MET A 130 4.85 0.90 19.91
C MET A 130 3.85 2.07 19.93
N LEU A 131 4.01 3.02 19.01
CA LEU A 131 3.10 4.15 18.82
C LEU A 131 1.83 3.70 18.08
N ALA A 132 0.66 3.97 18.67
CA ALA A 132 -0.62 3.79 17.99
C ALA A 132 -0.72 4.65 16.72
N ALA A 133 -1.06 4.01 15.60
CA ALA A 133 -1.52 4.67 14.39
C ALA A 133 -2.55 5.77 14.71
N GLY A 134 -2.25 7.01 14.34
CA GLY A 134 -3.18 8.13 14.48
C GLY A 134 -3.15 8.91 15.80
N ARG A 135 -2.24 8.61 16.73
CA ARG A 135 -1.99 9.46 17.92
C ARG A 135 -0.74 10.30 17.70
N ALA A 136 -0.92 11.63 17.57
CA ALA A 136 0.18 12.58 17.41
C ALA A 136 1.07 12.60 18.66
N GLN A 137 2.34 12.21 18.50
CA GLN A 137 3.33 12.12 19.57
C GLN A 137 4.73 12.42 19.00
N ASN A 138 5.58 12.99 19.84
CA ASN A 138 6.99 13.19 19.52
C ASN A 138 7.81 12.01 20.04
N PHE A 139 8.73 11.48 19.25
CA PHE A 139 9.63 10.39 19.64
C PHE A 139 11.00 10.55 18.98
N CYS A 140 12.03 9.87 19.50
CA CYS A 140 13.40 9.95 19.00
C CYS A 140 13.84 8.58 18.48
N VAL A 141 14.65 8.56 17.43
CA VAL A 141 15.20 7.32 16.86
C VAL A 141 16.70 7.43 16.80
N LYS A 142 17.38 6.33 17.15
CA LYS A 142 18.83 6.22 17.05
C LYS A 142 19.20 5.73 15.64
N GLY A 143 19.78 6.60 14.84
CA GLY A 143 20.31 6.24 13.52
C GLY A 143 21.54 5.33 13.63
N ALA A 144 21.95 4.73 12.51
CA ALA A 144 23.10 3.80 12.42
C ALA A 144 24.40 4.32 13.05
N ASN A 145 24.60 5.65 13.08
CA ASN A 145 25.79 6.28 13.67
C ASN A 145 25.60 6.73 15.13
N GLY A 146 24.56 6.25 15.82
CA GLY A 146 24.21 6.65 17.18
C GLY A 146 23.57 8.03 17.32
N THR A 147 23.27 8.71 16.21
CA THR A 147 22.62 10.04 16.22
C THR A 147 21.13 9.92 16.54
N LEU A 148 20.63 10.78 17.44
CA LEU A 148 19.22 10.84 17.77
C LEU A 148 18.49 11.80 16.83
N LYS A 149 17.42 11.32 16.18
CA LYS A 149 16.53 12.14 15.34
C LYS A 149 15.14 12.18 15.94
N GLN A 150 14.64 13.39 16.21
CA GLN A 150 13.29 13.61 16.68
C GLN A 150 12.29 13.55 15.52
N TYR A 151 11.14 12.93 15.78
CA TYR A 151 10.05 12.77 14.83
C TYR A 151 8.70 13.06 15.48
N GLN A 152 7.75 13.50 14.66
CA GLN A 152 6.38 13.82 15.08
C GLN A 152 5.40 12.96 14.27
N SER A 153 4.57 12.17 14.95
CA SER A 153 3.45 11.46 14.31
C SER A 153 2.20 12.35 14.24
N SER A 154 1.24 11.98 13.39
CA SER A 154 -0.05 12.63 13.20
C SER A 154 -1.13 11.63 12.74
N ARG A 155 -2.36 12.10 12.54
CA ARG A 155 -3.44 11.31 11.92
C ARG A 155 -3.17 10.91 10.47
N HIS A 156 -2.26 11.61 9.80
CA HIS A 156 -1.95 11.43 8.38
C HIS A 156 -0.56 10.80 8.17
N HIS A 157 0.17 10.53 9.25
CA HIS A 157 1.52 10.02 9.18
C HIS A 157 1.84 9.39 10.52
N TRP A 158 2.12 8.09 10.56
CA TRP A 158 2.56 7.46 11.80
C TRP A 158 3.72 6.51 11.52
N ARG A 159 4.57 6.35 12.52
CA ARG A 159 5.76 5.50 12.46
C ARG A 159 5.69 4.52 13.59
N THR A 160 6.10 3.29 13.35
CA THR A 160 6.27 2.30 14.40
C THR A 160 7.71 1.80 14.33
N VAL A 161 8.47 2.08 15.37
CA VAL A 161 9.83 1.58 15.49
C VAL A 161 9.74 0.36 16.40
N SER A 162 10.26 -0.76 15.95
CA SER A 162 10.39 -1.97 16.76
C SER A 162 11.84 -2.04 17.23
N SER A 163 12.07 -2.33 18.52
CA SER A 163 13.41 -2.58 19.07
C SER A 163 14.00 -3.93 18.66
N ASP A 164 13.16 -4.85 18.16
CA ASP A 164 13.54 -6.25 17.94
C ASP A 164 13.31 -6.71 16.48
N GLY A 165 13.16 -5.78 15.52
CA GLY A 165 12.83 -6.12 14.13
C GLY A 165 12.87 -4.93 13.17
N PRO A 166 12.57 -5.11 11.87
CA PRO A 166 12.66 -4.06 10.86
C PRO A 166 11.86 -2.81 11.26
N TRP A 167 12.44 -1.64 10.99
CA TRP A 167 11.76 -0.36 11.06
C TRP A 167 10.55 -0.35 10.13
N GLN A 168 9.38 0.05 10.64
CA GLN A 168 8.14 0.08 9.88
C GLN A 168 7.50 1.47 9.89
N GLU A 169 7.03 1.93 8.73
CA GLU A 169 6.43 3.26 8.62
C GLU A 169 5.21 3.26 7.71
N PHE A 170 4.15 3.91 8.19
CA PHE A 170 2.96 4.20 7.40
C PHE A 170 2.85 5.70 7.11
N ARG A 171 2.57 6.05 5.86
CA ARG A 171 2.30 7.44 5.49
C ARG A 171 1.01 7.55 4.69
N TYR A 172 0.19 8.53 5.02
CA TYR A 172 -0.90 8.98 4.16
C TYR A 172 -0.49 10.25 3.41
N HIS A 173 -0.66 10.23 2.10
CA HIS A 173 -0.30 11.28 1.17
C HIS A 173 -1.60 11.90 0.61
N PRO A 174 -2.19 12.91 1.28
CA PRO A 174 -3.50 13.44 0.91
C PRO A 174 -3.55 13.98 -0.52
N LYS A 175 -2.48 14.68 -0.96
CA LYS A 175 -2.40 15.24 -2.32
C LYS A 175 -2.37 14.18 -3.43
N GLU A 176 -1.88 12.99 -3.10
CA GLU A 176 -1.76 11.87 -4.04
C GLU A 176 -2.85 10.81 -3.87
N HIS A 177 -3.77 10.98 -2.89
CA HIS A 177 -4.74 9.95 -2.49
C HIS A 177 -4.06 8.59 -2.26
N ALA A 178 -2.94 8.59 -1.52
CA ALA A 178 -2.11 7.41 -1.40
C ALA A 178 -1.78 7.03 0.04
N LEU A 179 -1.61 5.74 0.27
CA LEU A 179 -1.10 5.15 1.51
C LEU A 179 0.21 4.45 1.19
N SER A 180 1.24 4.62 2.00
CA SER A 180 2.50 3.91 1.82
C SER A 180 2.91 3.17 3.08
N CYS A 181 3.40 1.95 2.90
CA CYS A 181 4.09 1.16 3.90
C CYS A 181 5.55 1.02 3.53
N LEU A 182 6.42 1.19 4.52
CA LEU A 182 7.86 1.00 4.41
C LEU A 182 8.28 0.04 5.52
N SER A 183 9.17 -0.88 5.18
CA SER A 183 9.86 -1.80 6.09
C SER A 183 11.36 -1.71 5.80
N SER A 184 12.21 -1.59 6.82
CA SER A 184 13.65 -1.53 6.63
C SER A 184 14.46 -2.07 7.81
N ASP A 185 15.44 -2.92 7.55
CA ASP A 185 16.38 -3.43 8.55
C ASP A 185 17.51 -2.43 8.87
N TYR A 186 17.62 -1.32 8.11
CA TYR A 186 18.73 -0.36 8.19
C TYR A 186 18.55 0.73 9.25
N TYR A 187 17.40 0.81 9.90
CA TYR A 187 17.07 1.87 10.85
C TYR A 187 16.86 1.26 12.24
N GLY A 188 17.65 1.75 13.21
CA GLY A 188 17.74 1.20 14.56
C GLY A 188 16.65 1.67 15.53
N ASP A 189 16.82 1.25 16.79
CA ASP A 189 15.86 1.33 17.89
C ASP A 189 15.28 2.73 18.16
N GLU A 190 14.02 2.76 18.58
CA GLU A 190 13.41 3.93 19.21
C GLU A 190 14.09 4.18 20.55
N VAL A 191 14.40 5.43 20.85
CA VAL A 191 14.84 5.82 22.19
C VAL A 191 13.95 6.94 22.69
N GLU A 192 13.67 6.96 23.99
CA GLU A 192 13.01 8.12 24.59
C GLU A 192 13.83 9.38 24.28
N CYS A 193 13.14 10.45 23.87
CA CYS A 193 13.74 11.78 23.82
C CYS A 193 13.99 12.25 25.26
N THR A 194 15.00 11.70 25.94
CA THR A 194 15.46 12.28 27.20
C THR A 194 16.20 13.59 26.89
N ARG A 195 15.90 14.60 27.70
CA ARG A 195 16.44 15.97 27.64
C ARG A 195 17.92 16.01 28.00
#